data_AF-A0A094C342-F1
#
_entry.id   AF-A0A094C342-F1
#
_cell.length_a   1.000
_cell.length_b   1.000
_cell.length_c   1.000
_cell.angle_alpha   90.00
_cell.angle_beta   90.00
_cell.angle_gamma   90.00
#
_symmetry.space_group_name_H-M   'P 1'
#
loop_
_entity.id
_entity.type
_entity.pdbx_description
1 polymer ?
#
loop_
_entity_poly.entity_id
_entity_poly.type
_entity_poly.pdbx_seq_one_letter_code
_entity_poly.pdbx_strand_id
1 'polypeptide(L)'
;MKVVLNDFAALPRLIHQQTRAALQSIFKDSLKSLPDGSTAELQDVTMHIPVLSRDFTDFSCSKDHVLNAGEAIQKKRTLPPGFLHFPIGYSGRTSSFIVSGAPFVRPKGQFRDAQGGVRYGPTEQLDYELELACIVGKPTELGETVAMKDADNHIFGYVLMNDWSGRFTLFNMSKCCTKNRSARDIQGLEMPPLGPLNGKSFATSLSPWIVTLDALQASAIVGQPRELQVASHLVDPNPINSYDIALQANLITSGKSTTICKSNLNAMYWTFRDLIVHQSSNGCSLNTGDILGTGTISGTTDESHGCLLELTKGGQQSFEIGGGKSRVYIEDGDEIQISALASDGVGFGECIGKVLPANL
;
A
#
# COMPACT_ATOMS: atom_id res chain seq x y z
N MET A 1 19.85 -18.06 9.08
CA MET A 1 19.61 -16.62 9.33
C MET A 1 19.09 -16.04 8.03
N LYS A 2 17.92 -15.39 8.01
CA LYS A 2 17.48 -14.69 6.79
C LYS A 2 18.35 -13.44 6.65
N VAL A 3 18.99 -13.27 5.51
CA VAL A 3 19.77 -12.06 5.21
C VAL A 3 18.78 -10.95 4.88
N VAL A 4 18.74 -9.91 5.70
CA VAL A 4 17.80 -8.78 5.61
C VAL A 4 18.52 -7.46 5.83
N LEU A 5 17.92 -6.35 5.40
CA LEU A 5 18.53 -5.02 5.48
C LEU A 5 18.40 -4.34 6.84
N ASN A 6 17.76 -4.95 7.85
CA ASN A 6 17.51 -4.30 9.15
C ASN A 6 18.77 -3.71 9.78
N ASP A 7 19.89 -4.43 9.82
CA ASP A 7 21.13 -3.94 10.42
C ASP A 7 21.68 -2.71 9.69
N PHE A 8 21.58 -2.69 8.35
CA PHE A 8 21.97 -1.54 7.55
C PHE A 8 20.97 -0.39 7.72
N ALA A 9 19.67 -0.67 7.74
CA ALA A 9 18.60 0.33 7.93
C ALA A 9 18.67 1.02 9.30
N ALA A 10 19.16 0.33 10.34
CA ALA A 10 19.37 0.86 11.68
C ALA A 10 20.54 1.86 11.75
N LEU A 11 21.45 1.85 10.78
CA LEU A 11 22.58 2.77 10.77
C LEU A 11 22.11 4.23 10.59
N PRO A 12 22.87 5.21 11.10
CA PRO A 12 22.53 6.61 10.90
C PRO A 12 22.45 6.97 9.41
N ARG A 13 21.54 7.88 9.05
CA ARG A 13 21.36 8.38 7.67
C ARG A 13 22.65 8.82 6.98
N LEU A 14 23.61 9.35 7.74
CA LEU A 14 24.94 9.70 7.23
C LEU A 14 25.66 8.50 6.59
N ILE A 15 25.55 7.31 7.17
CA ILE A 15 26.15 6.08 6.63
C ILE A 15 25.46 5.67 5.33
N HIS A 16 24.14 5.79 5.25
CA HIS A 16 23.39 5.54 4.01
C HIS A 16 23.83 6.50 2.90
N GLN A 17 24.00 7.78 3.22
CA GLN A 17 24.48 8.81 2.29
C GLN A 17 25.91 8.56 1.83
N GLN A 18 26.82 8.19 2.74
CA GLN A 18 28.19 7.82 2.40
C GLN A 18 28.23 6.58 1.50
N THR A 19 27.41 5.57 1.81
CA THR A 19 27.28 4.35 0.98
C THR A 19 26.77 4.69 -0.41
N ARG A 20 25.72 5.52 -0.51
CA ARG A 20 25.18 6.01 -1.78
C ARG A 20 26.24 6.75 -2.59
N ALA A 21 26.97 7.68 -1.98
CA ALA A 21 28.02 8.45 -2.66
C ALA A 21 29.16 7.56 -3.16
N ALA A 22 29.57 6.56 -2.36
CA ALA A 22 30.57 5.59 -2.75
C ALA A 22 30.11 4.75 -3.95
N LEU A 23 28.89 4.21 -3.92
CA LEU A 23 28.30 3.45 -5.03
C LEU A 23 28.17 4.31 -6.29
N GLN A 24 27.69 5.55 -6.17
CA GLN A 24 27.62 6.49 -7.30
C GLN A 24 28.99 6.81 -7.87
N SER A 25 30.03 6.89 -7.04
CA SER A 25 31.40 7.08 -7.51
C SER A 25 31.89 5.85 -8.30
N ILE A 26 31.61 4.65 -7.82
CA ILE A 26 31.98 3.38 -8.45
C ILE A 26 31.28 3.23 -9.81
N PHE A 27 29.98 3.55 -9.89
CA PHE A 27 29.19 3.38 -11.11
C PHE A 27 29.43 4.45 -12.19
N LYS A 28 30.32 5.42 -11.96
CA LYS A 28 30.81 6.30 -13.04
C LYS A 28 31.76 5.56 -13.98
N ASP A 29 32.47 4.56 -13.48
CA ASP A 29 33.31 3.69 -14.26
C ASP A 29 32.48 2.55 -14.88
N SER A 30 33.04 1.88 -15.90
CA SER A 30 32.38 0.72 -16.50
C SER A 30 32.17 -0.38 -15.46
N LEU A 31 31.00 -1.02 -15.43
CA LEU A 31 30.73 -2.19 -14.57
C LEU A 31 31.77 -3.31 -14.71
N LYS A 32 32.51 -3.35 -15.85
CA LYS A 32 33.62 -4.28 -16.09
C LYS A 32 34.84 -4.06 -15.19
N SER A 33 34.94 -2.91 -14.50
CA SER A 33 36.03 -2.64 -13.54
C SER A 33 35.77 -3.23 -12.16
N LEU A 34 34.55 -3.71 -11.90
CA LEU A 34 34.20 -4.35 -10.64
C LEU A 34 34.90 -5.72 -10.53
N PRO A 35 35.26 -6.16 -9.30
CA PRO A 35 35.84 -7.48 -9.10
C PRO A 35 34.91 -8.59 -9.60
N ASP A 36 35.50 -9.65 -10.16
CA ASP A 36 34.75 -10.83 -10.61
C ASP A 36 33.80 -11.35 -9.52
N GLY A 37 32.55 -11.63 -9.90
CA GLY A 37 31.50 -12.08 -8.99
C GLY A 37 30.77 -10.96 -8.23
N SER A 38 31.07 -9.68 -8.48
CA SER A 38 30.38 -8.54 -7.84
C SER A 38 29.09 -8.10 -8.57
N THR A 39 28.79 -8.70 -9.72
CA THR A 39 27.61 -8.42 -10.54
C THR A 39 26.88 -9.70 -10.90
N ALA A 40 25.57 -9.59 -11.12
CA ALA A 40 24.72 -10.66 -11.64
C ALA A 40 23.65 -10.04 -12.54
N GLU A 41 23.25 -10.78 -13.58
CA GLU A 41 22.12 -10.39 -14.41
C GLU A 41 20.83 -10.54 -13.60
N LEU A 42 19.92 -9.57 -13.70
CA LEU A 42 18.72 -9.53 -12.84
C LEU A 42 17.83 -10.77 -13.01
N GLN A 43 17.78 -11.34 -14.22
CA GLN A 43 17.03 -12.57 -14.52
C GLN A 43 17.55 -13.80 -13.78
N ASP A 44 18.81 -13.79 -13.34
CA ASP A 44 19.46 -14.88 -12.62
C ASP A 44 19.41 -14.67 -11.09
N VAL A 45 18.78 -13.58 -10.63
CA VAL A 45 18.66 -13.21 -9.21
C VAL A 45 17.25 -13.47 -8.70
N THR A 46 17.14 -14.18 -7.58
CA THR A 46 15.89 -14.28 -6.83
C THR A 46 15.83 -13.19 -5.77
N MET A 47 14.83 -12.31 -5.88
CA MET A 47 14.61 -11.27 -4.88
C MET A 47 13.91 -11.83 -3.63
N HIS A 48 14.15 -11.19 -2.49
CA HIS A 48 13.55 -11.54 -1.21
C HIS A 48 12.88 -10.31 -0.57
N ILE A 49 12.07 -10.55 0.46
CA ILE A 49 11.57 -9.47 1.33
C ILE A 49 12.78 -8.72 1.90
N PRO A 50 12.85 -7.38 1.75
CA PRO A 50 14.08 -6.63 2.05
C PRO A 50 14.33 -6.44 3.55
N VAL A 51 13.29 -6.49 4.39
CA VAL A 51 13.38 -6.31 5.84
C VAL A 51 12.53 -7.32 6.60
N LEU A 52 12.98 -7.71 7.79
CA LEU A 52 12.14 -8.39 8.75
C LEU A 52 11.36 -7.34 9.54
N SER A 53 10.07 -7.19 9.25
CA SER A 53 9.18 -6.31 10.00
C SER A 53 8.70 -6.99 11.29
N ARG A 54 8.77 -6.24 12.40
CA ARG A 54 8.17 -6.66 13.67
C ARG A 54 6.70 -6.26 13.69
N ASP A 55 6.42 -5.02 13.30
CA ASP A 55 5.10 -4.43 13.27
C ASP A 55 4.78 -3.84 11.88
N PHE A 56 3.50 -3.91 11.53
CA PHE A 56 2.92 -3.32 10.33
C PHE A 56 1.70 -2.49 10.74
N THR A 57 1.68 -1.22 10.36
CA THR A 57 0.50 -0.37 10.44
C THR A 57 0.08 0.00 9.04
N ASP A 58 -1.18 -0.20 8.71
CA ASP A 58 -1.77 0.30 7.48
C ASP A 58 -2.66 1.50 7.79
N PHE A 59 -2.42 2.62 7.11
CA PHE A 59 -3.16 3.86 7.31
C PHE A 59 -4.26 4.03 6.26
N SER A 60 -5.02 5.11 6.36
CA SER A 60 -5.94 5.53 5.30
C SER A 60 -5.72 7.00 5.02
N CYS A 61 -4.72 7.29 4.19
CA CYS A 61 -4.21 8.65 4.00
C CYS A 61 -4.76 9.37 2.77
N SER A 62 -5.36 8.65 1.81
CA SER A 62 -6.00 9.26 0.63
C SER A 62 -7.40 9.73 0.99
N LYS A 63 -7.64 11.05 0.92
CA LYS A 63 -8.97 11.62 1.12
C LYS A 63 -9.94 11.14 0.05
N ASP A 64 -9.48 11.05 -1.19
CA ASP A 64 -10.28 10.59 -2.31
C ASP A 64 -10.68 9.14 -2.16
N HIS A 65 -9.76 8.25 -1.77
CA HIS A 65 -10.10 6.85 -1.48
C HIS A 65 -11.21 6.75 -0.45
N VAL A 66 -11.09 7.45 0.69
CA VAL A 66 -12.10 7.40 1.75
C VAL A 66 -13.47 7.88 1.26
N LEU A 67 -13.51 8.94 0.44
CA LEU A 67 -14.75 9.45 -0.14
C LEU A 67 -15.34 8.49 -1.18
N ASN A 68 -14.50 7.95 -2.08
CA ASN A 68 -14.90 7.03 -3.15
C ASN A 68 -15.38 5.70 -2.58
N ALA A 69 -14.68 5.14 -1.58
CA ALA A 69 -15.09 3.95 -0.86
C ALA A 69 -16.42 4.20 -0.15
N GLY A 70 -16.57 5.31 0.58
CA GLY A 70 -17.84 5.71 1.18
C GLY A 70 -18.98 5.78 0.17
N GLU A 71 -18.73 6.33 -1.02
CA GLU A 71 -19.70 6.37 -2.11
C GLU A 71 -20.02 4.97 -2.66
N ALA A 72 -19.04 4.14 -2.95
CA ALA A 72 -19.24 2.78 -3.44
C ALA A 72 -20.10 1.95 -2.49
N ILE A 73 -19.80 2.07 -1.19
CA ILE A 73 -20.31 1.25 -0.09
C ILE A 73 -21.63 1.79 0.47
N GLN A 74 -21.68 3.08 0.80
CA GLN A 74 -22.79 3.72 1.52
C GLN A 74 -23.64 4.62 0.62
N LYS A 75 -23.26 4.76 -0.66
CA LYS A 75 -23.85 5.73 -1.60
C LYS A 75 -23.77 7.17 -1.08
N LYS A 76 -22.73 7.45 -0.28
CA LYS A 76 -22.48 8.76 0.32
C LYS A 76 -20.98 9.02 0.46
N ARG A 77 -20.51 10.15 -0.08
CA ARG A 77 -19.14 10.64 0.12
C ARG A 77 -19.02 11.25 1.52
N THR A 78 -18.46 10.51 2.48
CA THR A 78 -18.24 10.98 3.86
C THR A 78 -16.89 10.56 4.39
N LEU A 79 -16.22 11.47 5.09
CA LEU A 79 -15.04 11.17 5.87
C LEU A 79 -15.41 10.66 7.27
N PRO A 80 -14.66 9.70 7.84
CA PRO A 80 -14.71 9.41 9.25
C PRO A 80 -14.42 10.67 10.08
N PRO A 81 -15.03 10.82 11.27
CA PRO A 81 -14.86 12.04 12.07
C PRO A 81 -13.40 12.42 12.35
N GLY A 82 -12.51 11.43 12.53
CA GLY A 82 -11.09 11.67 12.82
C GLY A 82 -10.21 12.00 11.61
N PHE A 83 -10.67 11.77 10.37
CA PHE A 83 -9.80 11.76 9.19
C PHE A 83 -9.07 13.09 8.95
N LEU A 84 -9.73 14.23 9.17
CA LEU A 84 -9.12 15.55 8.96
C LEU A 84 -8.27 16.01 10.15
N HIS A 85 -8.27 15.26 11.27
CA HIS A 85 -7.56 15.61 12.50
C HIS A 85 -6.25 14.84 12.67
N PHE A 86 -6.21 13.57 12.26
CA PHE A 86 -5.03 12.70 12.35
C PHE A 86 -5.07 11.58 11.29
N PRO A 87 -3.91 11.01 10.91
CA PRO A 87 -3.87 9.87 10.00
C PRO A 87 -4.43 8.63 10.70
N ILE A 88 -5.65 8.23 10.32
CA ILE A 88 -6.29 7.02 10.83
C ILE A 88 -5.58 5.78 10.28
N GLY A 89 -5.47 4.72 11.08
CA GLY A 89 -4.84 3.46 10.68
C GLY A 89 -5.15 2.32 11.64
N TYR A 90 -4.69 1.13 11.30
CA TYR A 90 -4.86 -0.10 12.07
C TYR A 90 -3.61 -0.99 11.98
N SER A 91 -3.42 -1.87 12.96
CA SER A 91 -2.33 -2.84 12.92
C SER A 91 -2.63 -3.94 11.90
N GLY A 92 -1.75 -4.10 10.92
CA GLY A 92 -1.81 -5.16 9.92
C GLY A 92 -1.09 -6.43 10.36
N ARG A 93 -0.91 -7.38 9.43
CA ARG A 93 -0.28 -8.68 9.71
C ARG A 93 1.09 -8.82 9.05
N THR A 94 2.14 -8.95 9.85
CA THR A 94 3.51 -9.09 9.36
C THR A 94 3.84 -10.48 8.81
N SER A 95 3.19 -11.53 9.31
CA SER A 95 3.49 -12.91 8.89
C SER A 95 3.07 -13.25 7.46
N SER A 96 2.23 -12.42 6.84
CA SER A 96 1.65 -12.61 5.51
C SER A 96 2.30 -11.72 4.44
N PHE A 97 3.43 -11.08 4.75
CA PHE A 97 4.20 -10.38 3.74
C PHE A 97 4.81 -11.37 2.74
N ILE A 98 4.59 -11.08 1.46
CA ILE A 98 5.15 -11.84 0.34
C ILE A 98 5.91 -10.90 -0.60
N VAL A 99 7.03 -11.37 -1.14
CA VAL A 99 7.81 -10.58 -2.09
C VAL A 99 7.11 -10.58 -3.45
N SER A 100 7.25 -9.49 -4.20
CA SER A 100 6.82 -9.40 -5.60
C SER A 100 7.11 -10.68 -6.39
N GLY A 101 6.11 -11.16 -7.12
CA GLY A 101 6.13 -12.39 -7.92
C GLY A 101 5.67 -13.65 -7.17
N ALA A 102 5.59 -13.62 -5.83
CA ALA A 102 5.06 -14.74 -5.07
C ALA A 102 3.53 -14.88 -5.30
N PRO A 103 3.04 -16.08 -5.67
CA PRO A 103 1.61 -16.32 -5.77
C PRO A 103 1.01 -16.57 -4.37
N PHE A 104 -0.30 -16.35 -4.24
CA PHE A 104 -1.04 -16.69 -3.02
C PHE A 104 -2.40 -17.31 -3.37
N VAL A 105 -2.92 -18.12 -2.44
CA VAL A 105 -4.20 -18.81 -2.59
C VAL A 105 -5.34 -17.87 -2.24
N ARG A 106 -6.38 -17.81 -3.08
CA ARG A 106 -7.62 -17.09 -2.79
C ARG A 106 -8.12 -17.47 -1.38
N PRO A 107 -8.30 -16.49 -0.46
CA PRO A 107 -8.65 -16.79 0.91
C PRO A 107 -10.08 -17.32 1.02
N LYS A 108 -10.30 -18.18 2.00
CA LYS A 108 -11.63 -18.57 2.46
C LYS A 108 -11.97 -17.79 3.73
N GLY A 109 -13.23 -17.37 3.88
CA GLY A 109 -13.69 -16.70 5.09
C GLY A 109 -15.21 -16.74 5.22
N GLN A 110 -15.71 -16.10 6.28
CA GLN A 110 -17.14 -16.00 6.55
C GLN A 110 -17.72 -14.73 5.98
N PHE A 111 -18.87 -14.85 5.33
CA PHE A 111 -19.52 -13.70 4.72
C PHE A 111 -21.01 -13.91 4.44
N ARG A 112 -21.70 -12.82 4.10
CA ARG A 112 -23.16 -12.86 3.87
C ARG A 112 -23.48 -13.22 2.43
N ASP A 113 -24.30 -14.24 2.24
CA ASP A 113 -24.84 -14.61 0.94
C ASP A 113 -25.91 -13.62 0.44
N ALA A 114 -26.43 -13.88 -0.77
CA ALA A 114 -27.50 -13.08 -1.36
C ALA A 114 -28.80 -13.13 -0.54
N GLN A 115 -29.02 -14.14 0.30
CA GLN A 115 -30.19 -14.29 1.16
C GLN A 115 -30.00 -13.57 2.51
N GLY A 116 -28.77 -13.15 2.83
CA GLY A 116 -28.37 -12.49 4.08
C GLY A 116 -27.82 -13.43 5.16
N GLY A 117 -27.79 -14.74 4.88
CA GLY A 117 -27.22 -15.77 5.74
C GLY A 117 -25.70 -15.73 5.75
N VAL A 118 -25.08 -16.15 6.86
CA VAL A 118 -23.62 -16.25 6.94
C VAL A 118 -23.19 -17.62 6.42
N ARG A 119 -22.24 -17.63 5.48
CA ARG A 119 -21.61 -18.85 4.95
C ARG A 119 -20.09 -18.75 5.01
N TYR A 120 -19.43 -19.90 4.93
CA TYR A 120 -17.97 -20.01 4.82
C TYR A 120 -17.58 -20.49 3.42
N GLY A 121 -16.62 -19.84 2.78
CA GLY A 121 -16.18 -20.21 1.44
C GLY A 121 -15.12 -19.26 0.88
N PRO A 122 -14.69 -19.46 -0.37
CA PRO A 122 -13.75 -18.55 -1.04
C PRO A 122 -14.36 -17.15 -1.23
N THR A 123 -13.55 -16.11 -1.09
CA THR A 123 -13.91 -14.71 -1.39
C THR A 123 -14.41 -14.55 -2.84
N GLU A 124 -15.46 -13.75 -3.03
CA GLU A 124 -16.08 -13.46 -4.34
C GLU A 124 -15.77 -12.04 -4.84
N GLN A 125 -15.16 -11.22 -3.99
CA GLN A 125 -14.80 -9.81 -4.17
C GLN A 125 -13.33 -9.59 -3.76
N LEU A 126 -12.43 -10.42 -4.30
CA LEU A 126 -11.00 -10.25 -4.13
C LEU A 126 -10.54 -9.00 -4.89
N ASP A 127 -9.77 -8.17 -4.21
CA ASP A 127 -9.34 -6.87 -4.70
C ASP A 127 -7.86 -6.62 -4.37
N TYR A 128 -7.30 -5.61 -5.03
CA TYR A 128 -5.98 -5.07 -4.79
C TYR A 128 -6.10 -3.68 -4.15
N GLU A 129 -5.02 -3.22 -3.54
CA GLU A 129 -4.90 -1.85 -3.03
C GLU A 129 -3.58 -1.27 -3.50
N LEU A 130 -3.65 -0.23 -4.33
CA LEU A 130 -2.49 0.49 -4.82
C LEU A 130 -1.87 1.30 -3.70
N GLU A 131 -0.71 0.88 -3.19
CA GLU A 131 -0.07 1.55 -2.05
C GLU A 131 1.43 1.74 -2.18
N LEU A 132 1.95 2.68 -1.38
CA LEU A 132 3.34 2.73 -0.99
C LEU A 132 3.43 2.45 0.51
N ALA A 133 4.58 2.01 0.97
CA ALA A 133 4.86 1.89 2.39
C ALA A 133 6.23 2.45 2.72
N CYS A 134 6.37 3.06 3.90
CA CYS A 134 7.67 3.43 4.41
C CYS A 134 8.25 2.34 5.31
N ILE A 135 9.56 2.18 5.21
CA ILE A 135 10.35 1.30 6.05
C ILE A 135 11.01 2.15 7.13
N VAL A 136 10.74 1.83 8.39
CA VAL A 136 11.38 2.50 9.52
C VAL A 136 12.86 2.12 9.58
N GLY A 137 13.75 3.10 9.63
CA GLY A 137 15.20 2.92 9.79
C GLY A 137 15.62 3.08 11.25
N LYS A 138 15.51 4.30 11.78
CA LYS A 138 15.87 4.62 13.15
C LYS A 138 14.73 4.25 14.11
N PRO A 139 14.96 3.39 15.13
CA PRO A 139 13.93 3.02 16.09
C PRO A 139 13.69 4.13 17.15
N THR A 140 12.68 3.94 17.99
CA THR A 140 12.44 4.71 19.22
C THR A 140 12.27 3.76 20.40
N GLU A 141 12.55 4.24 21.61
CA GLU A 141 12.25 3.50 22.84
C GLU A 141 10.77 3.67 23.24
N LEU A 142 10.25 2.74 24.04
CA LEU A 142 8.88 2.84 24.57
C LEU A 142 8.72 4.12 25.40
N GLY A 143 7.71 4.92 25.06
CA GLY A 143 7.43 6.21 25.69
C GLY A 143 8.07 7.40 24.98
N GLU A 144 8.99 7.18 24.04
CA GLU A 144 9.54 8.24 23.20
C GLU A 144 8.58 8.62 22.07
N THR A 145 8.61 9.90 21.69
CA THR A 145 7.82 10.43 20.58
C THR A 145 8.74 11.05 19.53
N VAL A 146 8.35 10.98 18.26
CA VAL A 146 9.09 11.61 17.16
C VAL A 146 8.52 13.00 16.89
N ALA A 147 9.37 14.04 16.96
CA ALA A 147 8.98 15.38 16.53
C ALA A 147 8.92 15.47 15.00
N MET A 148 7.99 16.26 14.47
CA MET A 148 7.78 16.39 13.02
C MET A 148 9.04 16.71 12.21
N LYS A 149 9.87 17.63 12.71
CA LYS A 149 11.16 18.00 12.08
C LYS A 149 12.15 16.84 11.95
N ASP A 150 11.99 15.80 12.77
CA ASP A 150 12.90 14.65 12.87
C ASP A 150 12.34 13.42 12.12
N ALA A 151 11.12 13.48 11.58
CA ALA A 151 10.42 12.35 10.97
C ALA A 151 11.23 11.66 9.86
N ASP A 152 11.86 12.44 8.96
CA ASP A 152 12.68 11.89 7.87
C ASP A 152 13.90 11.09 8.37
N ASN A 153 14.39 11.35 9.59
CA ASN A 153 15.51 10.59 10.16
C ASN A 153 15.09 9.19 10.61
N HIS A 154 13.79 8.93 10.73
CA HIS A 154 13.23 7.63 11.07
C HIS A 154 12.84 6.81 9.85
N ILE A 155 12.89 7.37 8.64
CA ILE A 155 12.52 6.66 7.41
C ILE A 155 13.78 6.20 6.67
N PHE A 156 13.89 4.90 6.43
CA PHE A 156 14.97 4.32 5.63
C PHE A 156 14.68 4.48 4.12
N GLY A 157 13.44 4.24 3.72
CA GLY A 157 12.99 4.44 2.34
C GLY A 157 11.57 3.92 2.13
N TYR A 158 11.17 3.86 0.86
CA TYR A 158 9.82 3.46 0.46
C TYR A 158 9.85 2.24 -0.47
N VAL A 159 8.76 1.46 -0.41
CA VAL A 159 8.49 0.32 -1.29
C VAL A 159 7.07 0.43 -1.85
N LEU A 160 6.82 -0.19 -3.01
CA LEU A 160 5.45 -0.48 -3.46
C LEU A 160 4.84 -1.55 -2.57
N MET A 161 3.56 -1.39 -2.29
CA MET A 161 2.77 -2.35 -1.53
C MET A 161 1.45 -2.64 -2.26
N ASN A 162 1.03 -3.90 -2.21
CA ASN A 162 -0.33 -4.31 -2.56
C ASN A 162 -0.96 -4.96 -1.34
N ASP A 163 -1.90 -4.27 -0.70
CA ASP A 163 -2.64 -4.83 0.43
C ASP A 163 -3.91 -5.54 -0.03
N TRP A 164 -3.76 -6.81 -0.41
CA TRP A 164 -4.83 -7.62 -0.98
C TRP A 164 -6.01 -7.71 -0.02
N SER A 165 -7.23 -7.56 -0.55
CA SER A 165 -8.42 -7.49 0.29
C SER A 165 -9.59 -8.35 -0.20
N GLY A 166 -10.26 -9.01 0.74
CA GLY A 166 -11.59 -9.59 0.54
C GLY A 166 -12.65 -8.55 0.96
N ARG A 167 -13.24 -7.87 -0.02
CA ARG A 167 -13.89 -6.56 0.15
C ARG A 167 -15.21 -6.51 0.93
N PHE A 168 -15.49 -5.26 1.29
CA PHE A 168 -16.62 -4.76 2.07
C PHE A 168 -17.57 -3.93 1.20
N THR A 169 -18.88 -4.19 1.29
CA THR A 169 -19.96 -3.28 0.85
C THR A 169 -21.03 -3.20 1.95
N LEU A 170 -21.39 -1.98 2.40
CA LEU A 170 -22.41 -1.83 3.46
C LEU A 170 -23.80 -2.09 2.88
N PHE A 171 -24.56 -2.79 3.69
CA PHE A 171 -26.00 -2.80 3.58
C PHE A 171 -26.56 -1.79 4.57
N ASN A 172 -27.32 -0.82 4.05
CA ASN A 172 -28.12 0.05 4.87
C ASN A 172 -29.17 -0.82 5.58
N MET A 173 -29.07 -0.97 6.91
CA MET A 173 -29.97 -1.79 7.73
C MET A 173 -31.44 -1.33 7.74
N SER A 174 -31.79 -0.26 7.02
CA SER A 174 -33.11 0.37 7.08
C SER A 174 -34.10 -0.04 5.99
N LYS A 175 -33.70 -0.78 4.93
CA LYS A 175 -34.63 -1.23 3.89
C LYS A 175 -34.37 -2.66 3.45
N CYS A 176 -35.04 -3.58 4.13
CA CYS A 176 -35.33 -4.91 3.59
C CYS A 176 -36.15 -4.73 2.29
N CYS A 177 -35.81 -5.49 1.24
CA CYS A 177 -36.54 -5.63 -0.04
C CYS A 177 -36.22 -4.63 -1.16
N THR A 178 -35.08 -4.78 -1.86
CA THR A 178 -35.04 -4.65 -3.34
C THR A 178 -33.96 -5.56 -3.95
N LYS A 179 -34.28 -6.10 -5.13
CA LYS A 179 -33.55 -7.12 -5.88
C LYS A 179 -32.32 -6.51 -6.58
N ASN A 180 -31.13 -6.69 -6.00
CA ASN A 180 -29.82 -6.83 -6.65
C ASN A 180 -28.79 -6.93 -5.52
N ARG A 181 -28.47 -8.16 -5.09
CA ARG A 181 -27.73 -8.41 -3.85
C ARG A 181 -26.29 -8.83 -4.19
N SER A 182 -25.39 -7.85 -4.21
CA SER A 182 -23.93 -8.01 -4.34
C SER A 182 -23.37 -8.81 -3.16
N ALA A 183 -22.53 -9.80 -3.47
CA ALA A 183 -21.96 -10.76 -2.55
C ALA A 183 -20.81 -10.16 -1.73
N ARG A 184 -21.17 -9.56 -0.60
CA ARG A 184 -20.28 -9.09 0.47
C ARG A 184 -19.36 -10.24 0.84
N ASP A 185 -18.05 -10.05 0.93
CA ASP A 185 -17.25 -11.13 1.48
C ASP A 185 -16.69 -10.84 2.86
N ILE A 186 -15.39 -10.93 3.10
CA ILE A 186 -14.88 -11.24 4.43
C ILE A 186 -14.83 -9.98 5.29
N GLN A 187 -14.16 -8.93 4.80
CA GLN A 187 -14.05 -7.64 5.49
C GLN A 187 -15.44 -7.03 5.74
N GLY A 188 -16.35 -7.24 4.78
CA GLY A 188 -17.79 -6.94 4.83
C GLY A 188 -18.45 -7.24 6.18
N LEU A 189 -18.22 -8.46 6.67
CA LEU A 189 -18.88 -9.00 7.85
C LEU A 189 -18.10 -8.74 9.15
N GLU A 190 -16.76 -8.76 9.10
CA GLU A 190 -15.92 -8.68 10.31
C GLU A 190 -15.56 -7.25 10.75
N MET A 191 -15.58 -6.27 9.82
CA MET A 191 -15.00 -4.94 10.08
C MET A 191 -15.65 -4.19 11.26
N PRO A 192 -16.98 -4.15 11.43
CA PRO A 192 -17.56 -3.45 12.58
C PRO A 192 -17.56 -4.29 13.87
N PRO A 193 -17.15 -3.73 15.03
CA PRO A 193 -16.56 -2.40 15.25
C PRO A 193 -15.03 -2.40 15.28
N LEU A 194 -14.37 -3.55 15.11
CA LEU A 194 -12.96 -3.75 15.51
C LEU A 194 -11.94 -3.48 14.40
N GLY A 195 -12.38 -3.30 13.16
CA GLY A 195 -11.53 -3.13 11.99
C GLY A 195 -11.29 -4.43 11.21
N PRO A 196 -10.53 -4.35 10.12
CA PRO A 196 -10.23 -5.50 9.26
C PRO A 196 -9.33 -6.54 9.93
N LEU A 197 -9.50 -7.81 9.56
CA LEU A 197 -8.68 -8.93 10.04
C LEU A 197 -8.45 -9.97 8.94
N ASN A 198 -9.34 -10.95 8.75
CA ASN A 198 -9.17 -12.03 7.77
C ASN A 198 -9.37 -11.55 6.34
N GLY A 199 -10.05 -10.43 6.15
CA GLY A 199 -10.19 -9.75 4.87
C GLY A 199 -8.90 -9.07 4.39
N LYS A 200 -7.82 -9.06 5.18
CA LYS A 200 -6.52 -8.44 4.85
C LYS A 200 -5.32 -9.35 5.13
N SER A 201 -5.32 -10.05 6.27
CA SER A 201 -4.16 -10.80 6.79
C SER A 201 -3.72 -12.04 5.99
N PHE A 202 -4.30 -12.31 4.83
CA PHE A 202 -3.96 -13.48 4.01
C PHE A 202 -2.77 -13.24 3.08
N ALA A 203 -2.56 -12.02 2.59
CA ALA A 203 -1.42 -11.67 1.76
C ALA A 203 -1.25 -10.14 1.66
N THR A 204 -0.02 -9.65 1.82
CA THR A 204 0.36 -8.28 1.46
C THR A 204 1.66 -8.36 0.66
N SER A 205 1.66 -7.90 -0.59
CA SER A 205 2.83 -7.97 -1.48
C SER A 205 3.70 -6.73 -1.34
N LEU A 206 5.02 -6.88 -1.37
CA LEU A 206 5.99 -5.77 -1.34
C LEU A 206 6.94 -5.84 -2.54
N SER A 207 7.26 -4.69 -3.16
CA SER A 207 8.38 -4.60 -4.09
C SER A 207 9.71 -4.86 -3.37
N PRO A 208 10.69 -5.49 -4.01
CA PRO A 208 11.90 -5.92 -3.33
C PRO A 208 12.94 -4.79 -3.15
N TRP A 209 12.84 -3.68 -3.90
CA TRP A 209 13.78 -2.57 -3.86
C TRP A 209 13.26 -1.43 -2.98
N ILE A 210 14.02 -1.09 -1.93
CA ILE A 210 13.74 0.07 -1.09
C ILE A 210 14.34 1.32 -1.73
N VAL A 211 13.51 2.30 -2.09
CA VAL A 211 13.94 3.58 -2.64
C VAL A 211 14.17 4.58 -1.51
N THR A 212 15.41 5.02 -1.34
CA THR A 212 15.81 5.98 -0.29
C THR A 212 15.28 7.39 -0.55
N LEU A 213 15.03 8.17 0.51
CA LEU A 213 14.61 9.58 0.40
C LEU A 213 15.59 10.45 -0.41
N ASP A 214 16.89 10.15 -0.37
CA ASP A 214 17.90 10.89 -1.12
C ASP A 214 17.81 10.64 -2.65
N ALA A 215 17.19 9.53 -3.07
CA ALA A 215 16.92 9.25 -4.48
C ALA A 215 15.69 10.02 -5.02
N LEU A 216 14.80 10.45 -4.12
CA LEU A 216 13.54 11.10 -4.46
C LEU A 216 13.62 12.63 -4.40
N GLN A 217 14.80 13.20 -4.17
CA GLN A 217 14.96 14.65 -4.04
C GLN A 217 14.50 15.42 -5.30
N ALA A 218 14.73 14.86 -6.49
CA ALA A 218 14.31 15.48 -7.75
C ALA A 218 12.78 15.52 -7.93
N SER A 219 12.04 14.67 -7.21
CA SER A 219 10.59 14.59 -7.25
C SER A 219 9.93 15.21 -6.02
N ALA A 220 10.68 15.87 -5.15
CA ALA A 220 10.14 16.47 -3.93
C ALA A 220 9.24 17.67 -4.25
N ILE A 221 8.05 17.70 -3.66
CA ILE A 221 7.02 18.71 -3.93
C ILE A 221 6.32 19.18 -2.64
N VAL A 222 5.54 20.24 -2.77
CA VAL A 222 4.55 20.64 -1.76
C VAL A 222 3.37 19.66 -1.82
N GLY A 223 3.05 19.04 -0.68
CA GLY A 223 1.90 18.14 -0.56
C GLY A 223 0.55 18.85 -0.55
N GLN A 224 -0.53 18.08 -0.42
CA GLN A 224 -1.88 18.64 -0.37
C GLN A 224 -2.06 19.55 0.88
N PRO A 225 -2.72 20.71 0.73
CA PRO A 225 -2.96 21.60 1.85
C PRO A 225 -3.93 20.96 2.87
N ARG A 226 -3.75 21.30 4.16
CA ARG A 226 -4.68 20.90 5.22
C ARG A 226 -5.94 21.75 5.16
N GLU A 227 -7.09 21.11 5.35
CA GLU A 227 -8.39 21.79 5.39
C GLU A 227 -8.74 22.35 6.77
N LEU A 228 -8.16 21.74 7.81
CA LEU A 228 -8.33 22.15 9.20
C LEU A 228 -6.96 22.38 9.84
N GLN A 229 -6.94 23.22 10.86
CA GLN A 229 -5.80 23.29 11.76
C GLN A 229 -5.67 21.96 12.52
N VAL A 230 -4.52 21.31 12.36
CA VAL A 230 -4.19 20.05 13.04
C VAL A 230 -3.55 20.31 14.41
N ALA A 231 -3.47 19.28 15.25
CA ALA A 231 -2.76 19.36 16.51
C ALA A 231 -1.27 19.70 16.30
N SER A 232 -0.65 20.37 17.27
CA SER A 232 0.70 20.95 17.15
C SER A 232 1.77 19.95 16.72
N HIS A 233 1.70 18.69 17.17
CA HIS A 233 2.67 17.66 16.79
C HIS A 233 2.63 17.29 15.30
N LEU A 234 1.49 17.50 14.61
CA LEU A 234 1.32 17.23 13.17
C LEU A 234 1.56 18.46 12.28
N VAL A 235 1.96 19.59 12.86
CA VAL A 235 2.31 20.78 12.07
C VAL A 235 3.69 20.56 11.47
N ASP A 236 3.76 20.35 10.16
CA ASP A 236 5.02 20.30 9.41
C ASP A 236 5.48 21.73 9.04
N PRO A 237 6.59 22.23 9.59
CA PRO A 237 7.13 23.53 9.21
C PRO A 237 7.78 23.51 7.81
N ASN A 238 8.03 22.33 7.24
CA ASN A 238 8.61 22.19 5.91
C ASN A 238 7.50 22.14 4.85
N PRO A 239 7.46 23.11 3.91
CA PRO A 239 6.45 23.10 2.85
C PRO A 239 6.66 21.97 1.84
N ILE A 240 7.88 21.44 1.70
CA ILE A 240 8.20 20.32 0.82
C ILE A 240 8.16 19.03 1.66
N ASN A 241 7.02 18.35 1.61
CA ASN A 241 6.69 17.23 2.48
C ASN A 241 6.04 16.05 1.76
N SER A 242 6.02 16.08 0.42
CA SER A 242 5.55 14.98 -0.42
C SER A 242 6.46 14.79 -1.64
N TYR A 243 6.13 13.81 -2.47
CA TYR A 243 6.84 13.51 -3.71
C TYR A 243 5.85 13.33 -4.86
N ASP A 244 6.24 13.80 -6.04
CA ASP A 244 5.59 13.48 -7.31
C ASP A 244 6.05 12.09 -7.74
N ILE A 245 5.25 11.07 -7.43
CA ILE A 245 5.53 9.68 -7.77
C ILE A 245 4.33 9.17 -8.53
N ALA A 246 4.47 8.99 -9.84
CA ALA A 246 3.44 8.42 -10.67
C ALA A 246 3.33 6.92 -10.39
N LEU A 247 2.12 6.43 -10.12
CA LEU A 247 1.83 5.02 -9.88
C LEU A 247 0.87 4.48 -10.91
N GLN A 248 1.07 3.21 -11.29
CA GLN A 248 0.19 2.50 -12.21
C GLN A 248 -0.06 1.08 -11.72
N ALA A 249 -1.32 0.63 -11.80
CA ALA A 249 -1.70 -0.76 -11.60
C ALA A 249 -2.25 -1.36 -12.91
N ASN A 250 -1.77 -2.56 -13.25
CA ASN A 250 -2.24 -3.34 -14.38
C ASN A 250 -2.84 -4.66 -13.90
N LEU A 251 -3.98 -5.04 -14.46
CA LEU A 251 -4.51 -6.39 -14.40
C LEU A 251 -3.96 -7.20 -15.58
N ILE A 252 -3.35 -8.34 -15.28
CA ILE A 252 -2.82 -9.27 -16.27
C ILE A 252 -3.68 -10.53 -16.26
N THR A 253 -4.31 -10.83 -17.39
CA THR A 253 -5.19 -11.99 -17.58
C THR A 253 -4.76 -12.77 -18.81
N SER A 254 -4.38 -14.03 -18.64
CA SER A 254 -3.90 -14.89 -19.73
C SER A 254 -2.78 -14.24 -20.57
N GLY A 255 -1.86 -13.52 -19.91
CA GLY A 255 -0.74 -12.82 -20.54
C GLY A 255 -1.08 -11.49 -21.21
N LYS A 256 -2.34 -11.01 -21.15
CA LYS A 256 -2.74 -9.69 -21.65
C LYS A 256 -2.85 -8.70 -20.50
N SER A 257 -2.25 -7.53 -20.64
CA SER A 257 -2.25 -6.46 -19.64
C SER A 257 -3.33 -5.42 -19.95
N THR A 258 -4.06 -4.99 -18.92
CA THR A 258 -5.03 -3.88 -18.95
C THR A 258 -4.72 -2.95 -17.80
N THR A 259 -4.46 -1.67 -18.08
CA THR A 259 -4.27 -0.66 -17.02
C THR A 259 -5.60 -0.37 -16.33
N ILE A 260 -5.63 -0.53 -15.02
CA ILE A 260 -6.84 -0.37 -14.19
C ILE A 260 -6.74 0.82 -13.23
N CYS A 261 -5.54 1.37 -13.04
CA CYS A 261 -5.33 2.58 -12.26
C CYS A 261 -4.09 3.35 -12.74
N LYS A 262 -4.20 4.67 -12.84
CA LYS A 262 -3.10 5.63 -12.92
C LYS A 262 -3.32 6.70 -11.86
N SER A 263 -2.47 6.71 -10.84
CA SER A 263 -2.59 7.60 -9.68
C SER A 263 -1.24 8.25 -9.37
N ASN A 264 -1.17 9.03 -8.29
CA ASN A 264 0.05 9.69 -7.86
C ASN A 264 0.08 9.86 -6.34
N LEU A 265 1.26 9.70 -5.73
CA LEU A 265 1.45 9.96 -4.30
C LEU A 265 1.14 11.43 -3.93
N ASN A 266 1.24 12.36 -4.88
CA ASN A 266 0.92 13.76 -4.65
C ASN A 266 -0.55 14.02 -4.30
N ALA A 267 -1.46 13.05 -4.52
CA ALA A 267 -2.88 13.15 -4.15
C ALA A 267 -3.13 12.85 -2.66
N MET A 268 -2.13 12.33 -1.93
CA MET A 268 -2.30 11.93 -0.54
C MET A 268 -2.53 13.12 0.38
N TYR A 269 -3.50 12.97 1.29
CA TYR A 269 -3.80 14.01 2.27
C TYR A 269 -2.80 13.96 3.43
N TRP A 270 -2.52 12.77 3.97
CA TRP A 270 -1.49 12.55 5.00
C TRP A 270 -0.18 12.03 4.37
N THR A 271 0.94 12.53 4.85
CA THR A 271 2.31 12.27 4.38
C THR A 271 3.00 11.23 5.26
N PHE A 272 4.04 10.55 4.77
CA PHE A 272 4.82 9.60 5.58
C PHE A 272 5.39 10.21 6.88
N ARG A 273 5.68 11.52 6.89
CA ARG A 273 6.11 12.21 8.11
C ARG A 273 5.01 12.19 9.18
N ASP A 274 3.77 12.42 8.78
CA ASP A 274 2.62 12.35 9.69
C ASP A 274 2.44 10.96 10.28
N LEU A 275 2.66 9.90 9.48
CA LEU A 275 2.52 8.51 9.93
C LEU A 275 3.52 8.21 11.05
N ILE A 276 4.80 8.54 10.84
CA ILE A 276 5.86 8.33 11.84
C ILE A 276 5.55 9.08 13.14
N VAL A 277 5.19 10.35 13.02
CA VAL A 277 4.93 11.23 14.16
C VAL A 277 3.67 10.81 14.90
N HIS A 278 2.59 10.48 14.18
CA HIS A 278 1.34 10.07 14.80
C HIS A 278 1.46 8.69 15.45
N GLN A 279 2.09 7.71 14.78
CA GLN A 279 2.30 6.36 15.29
C GLN A 279 3.03 6.41 16.65
N SER A 280 4.06 7.24 16.78
CA SER A 280 4.84 7.37 18.03
C SER A 280 4.23 8.34 19.05
N SER A 281 3.20 9.12 18.70
CA SER A 281 2.70 10.22 19.54
C SER A 281 2.17 9.81 20.90
N ASN A 282 1.73 8.56 21.05
CA ASN A 282 1.27 8.00 22.33
C ASN A 282 2.37 7.25 23.09
N GLY A 283 3.62 7.31 22.61
CA GLY A 283 4.75 6.56 23.16
C GLY A 283 4.92 5.15 22.61
N CYS A 284 4.17 4.75 21.56
CA CYS A 284 4.45 3.51 20.83
C CYS A 284 5.86 3.56 20.23
N SER A 285 6.65 2.53 20.52
CA SER A 285 8.00 2.38 19.96
C SER A 285 7.93 2.02 18.47
N LEU A 286 8.76 2.66 17.66
CA LEU A 286 9.04 2.26 16.29
C LEU A 286 10.26 1.34 16.28
N ASN A 287 10.22 0.23 15.55
CA ASN A 287 11.35 -0.68 15.39
C ASN A 287 11.94 -0.56 13.98
N THR A 288 13.24 -0.79 13.85
CA THR A 288 13.88 -0.87 12.54
C THR A 288 13.27 -2.01 11.72
N GLY A 289 12.82 -1.68 10.51
CA GLY A 289 12.15 -2.59 9.59
C GLY A 289 10.63 -2.61 9.73
N ASP A 290 10.04 -1.89 10.69
CA ASP A 290 8.58 -1.71 10.72
C ASP A 290 8.10 -1.05 9.43
N ILE A 291 6.88 -1.43 9.03
CA ILE A 291 6.29 -1.02 7.75
C ILE A 291 5.07 -0.16 8.05
N LEU A 292 5.00 1.04 7.49
CA LEU A 292 3.82 1.90 7.59
C LEU A 292 3.26 2.13 6.17
N GLY A 293 2.11 1.52 5.89
CA GLY A 293 1.37 1.63 4.63
C GLY A 293 0.65 2.97 4.51
N THR A 294 0.50 3.48 3.30
CA THR A 294 -0.24 4.71 3.04
C THR A 294 -1.76 4.54 3.18
N GLY A 295 -2.26 3.32 3.08
CA GLY A 295 -3.61 3.07 2.59
C GLY A 295 -3.70 3.33 1.08
N THR A 296 -4.77 2.82 0.49
CA THR A 296 -5.04 2.90 -0.95
C THR A 296 -4.87 4.33 -1.50
N ILE A 297 -4.03 4.47 -2.53
CA ILE A 297 -3.72 5.73 -3.21
C ILE A 297 -4.71 5.95 -4.36
N SER A 298 -5.74 6.75 -4.10
CA SER A 298 -6.71 7.18 -5.13
C SER A 298 -6.64 8.68 -5.40
N GLY A 299 -7.03 9.07 -6.61
CA GLY A 299 -7.27 10.45 -7.01
C GLY A 299 -8.75 10.74 -7.30
N THR A 300 -9.00 11.89 -7.93
CA THR A 300 -10.35 12.42 -8.19
C THR A 300 -10.99 11.94 -9.49
N THR A 301 -10.22 11.32 -10.40
CA THR A 301 -10.71 10.85 -11.70
C THR A 301 -11.00 9.36 -11.68
N ASP A 302 -11.91 8.88 -12.54
CA ASP A 302 -12.27 7.46 -12.58
C ASP A 302 -11.08 6.53 -12.92
N GLU A 303 -10.08 7.03 -13.66
CA GLU A 303 -8.83 6.31 -13.99
C GLU A 303 -7.86 6.21 -12.81
N SER A 304 -8.08 6.98 -11.74
CA SER A 304 -7.19 7.08 -10.58
C SER A 304 -7.69 6.37 -9.34
N HIS A 305 -8.71 5.52 -9.46
CA HIS A 305 -9.19 4.68 -8.37
C HIS A 305 -8.17 3.59 -8.02
N GLY A 306 -7.62 3.62 -6.81
CA GLY A 306 -6.56 2.72 -6.35
C GLY A 306 -7.02 1.29 -6.04
N CYS A 307 -8.30 0.96 -6.27
CA CYS A 307 -8.84 -0.39 -6.11
C CYS A 307 -10.09 -0.66 -6.95
N LEU A 308 -10.46 -1.94 -7.09
CA LEU A 308 -11.65 -2.34 -7.85
C LEU A 308 -12.96 -1.98 -7.14
N LEU A 309 -13.00 -1.94 -5.81
CA LEU A 309 -14.16 -1.44 -5.07
C LEU A 309 -14.62 -0.06 -5.58
N GLU A 310 -13.67 0.84 -5.77
CA GLU A 310 -13.90 2.19 -6.29
C GLU A 310 -14.23 2.17 -7.78
N LEU A 311 -13.40 1.49 -8.59
CA LEU A 311 -13.56 1.41 -10.05
C LEU A 311 -14.92 0.83 -10.46
N THR A 312 -15.40 -0.17 -9.73
CA THR A 312 -16.65 -0.88 -10.02
C THR A 312 -17.86 -0.36 -9.24
N LYS A 313 -17.68 0.71 -8.46
CA LYS A 313 -18.71 1.32 -7.62
C LYS A 313 -19.40 0.31 -6.69
N GLY A 314 -18.60 -0.55 -6.04
CA GLY A 314 -19.09 -1.61 -5.16
C GLY A 314 -19.59 -2.85 -5.90
N GLY A 315 -18.95 -3.19 -7.03
CA GLY A 315 -19.33 -4.31 -7.88
C GLY A 315 -20.60 -4.10 -8.71
N GLN A 316 -21.04 -2.86 -8.87
CA GLN A 316 -22.24 -2.50 -9.65
C GLN A 316 -21.95 -2.28 -11.13
N GLN A 317 -20.68 -2.06 -11.46
CA GLN A 317 -20.19 -1.84 -12.81
C GLN A 317 -19.06 -2.84 -13.11
N SER A 318 -18.92 -3.21 -14.37
CA SER A 318 -17.77 -3.95 -14.87
C SER A 318 -16.89 -3.05 -15.72
N PHE A 319 -15.61 -3.41 -15.85
CA PHE A 319 -14.68 -2.78 -16.79
C PHE A 319 -14.19 -3.79 -17.83
N GLU A 320 -13.93 -3.34 -19.05
CA GLU A 320 -13.45 -4.17 -20.15
C GLU A 320 -11.95 -4.51 -19.97
N ILE A 321 -11.60 -5.77 -20.22
CA ILE A 321 -10.21 -6.27 -20.22
C ILE A 321 -9.77 -6.71 -21.64
N GLY A 322 -10.52 -6.28 -22.65
CA GLY A 322 -10.29 -6.57 -24.05
C GLY A 322 -10.83 -7.93 -24.53
N GLY A 323 -11.01 -8.06 -25.84
CA GLY A 323 -11.55 -9.28 -26.46
C GLY A 323 -13.00 -9.62 -26.07
N GLY A 324 -13.79 -8.60 -25.71
CA GLY A 324 -15.20 -8.74 -25.29
C GLY A 324 -15.37 -9.37 -23.90
N LYS A 325 -14.31 -9.36 -23.08
CA LYS A 325 -14.33 -9.84 -21.69
C LYS A 325 -14.31 -8.65 -20.74
N SER A 326 -14.95 -8.82 -19.60
CA SER A 326 -14.99 -7.82 -18.54
C SER A 326 -14.65 -8.43 -17.18
N ARG A 327 -14.42 -7.54 -16.21
CA ARG A 327 -14.16 -7.87 -14.80
C ARG A 327 -14.98 -7.00 -13.88
N VAL A 328 -15.22 -7.53 -12.69
CA VAL A 328 -15.74 -6.77 -11.55
C VAL A 328 -14.72 -6.82 -10.42
N TYR A 329 -14.33 -8.03 -10.03
CA TYR A 329 -13.26 -8.30 -9.08
C TYR A 329 -12.22 -9.23 -9.69
N ILE A 330 -11.14 -9.51 -8.95
CA ILE A 330 -10.04 -10.34 -9.41
C ILE A 330 -10.49 -11.81 -9.45
N GLU A 331 -10.26 -12.48 -10.59
CA GLU A 331 -10.56 -13.90 -10.79
C GLU A 331 -9.32 -14.77 -10.56
N ASP A 332 -9.51 -16.09 -10.44
CA ASP A 332 -8.39 -17.03 -10.30
C ASP A 332 -7.51 -17.04 -11.55
N GLY A 333 -6.19 -17.03 -11.34
CA GLY A 333 -5.20 -16.96 -12.41
C GLY A 333 -4.87 -15.55 -12.89
N ASP A 334 -5.64 -14.53 -12.47
CA ASP A 334 -5.30 -13.13 -12.70
C ASP A 334 -4.06 -12.73 -11.87
N GLU A 335 -3.34 -11.72 -12.37
CA GLU A 335 -2.17 -11.13 -11.74
C GLU A 335 -2.33 -9.61 -11.68
N ILE A 336 -1.91 -9.00 -10.57
CA ILE A 336 -1.82 -7.54 -10.44
C ILE A 336 -0.35 -7.15 -10.45
N GLN A 337 -0.01 -6.19 -11.30
CA GLN A 337 1.31 -5.59 -11.38
C GLN A 337 1.19 -4.10 -11.05
N ILE A 338 1.83 -3.68 -9.96
CA ILE A 338 1.98 -2.28 -9.56
C ILE A 338 3.38 -1.81 -9.92
N SER A 339 3.50 -0.60 -10.47
CA SER A 339 4.76 0.06 -10.77
C SER A 339 4.71 1.53 -10.37
N ALA A 340 5.87 2.13 -10.12
CA ALA A 340 5.97 3.56 -9.82
C ALA A 340 7.26 4.18 -10.37
N LEU A 341 7.14 5.45 -10.77
CA LEU A 341 8.23 6.26 -11.30
C LEU A 341 8.21 7.64 -10.63
N ALA A 342 9.32 8.00 -10.00
CA ALA A 342 9.48 9.30 -9.33
C ALA A 342 10.14 10.35 -10.24
N SER A 343 11.12 9.92 -11.05
CA SER A 343 11.82 10.77 -12.01
C SER A 343 12.57 9.89 -13.02
N ASP A 344 13.18 10.51 -14.03
CA ASP A 344 14.04 9.81 -14.98
C ASP A 344 15.15 9.04 -14.24
N GLY A 345 15.12 7.71 -14.36
CA GLY A 345 16.08 6.82 -13.73
C GLY A 345 15.79 6.44 -12.27
N VAL A 346 14.68 6.90 -11.66
CA VAL A 346 14.27 6.50 -10.30
C VAL A 346 12.89 5.83 -10.33
N GLY A 347 12.90 4.51 -10.47
CA GLY A 347 11.72 3.66 -10.39
C GLY A 347 11.79 2.69 -9.20
N PHE A 348 10.64 2.11 -8.86
CA PHE A 348 10.49 1.20 -7.72
C PHE A 348 10.57 -0.28 -8.11
N GLY A 349 10.83 -0.58 -9.38
CA GLY A 349 10.58 -1.90 -9.94
C GLY A 349 9.09 -2.20 -9.94
N GLU A 350 8.74 -3.47 -9.69
CA GLU A 350 7.36 -3.93 -9.77
C GLU A 350 6.96 -4.67 -8.48
N CYS A 351 5.71 -4.48 -8.06
CA CYS A 351 5.04 -5.29 -7.05
C CYS A 351 3.97 -6.14 -7.76
N ILE A 352 4.29 -7.43 -7.94
CA ILE A 352 3.48 -8.39 -8.68
C ILE A 352 2.90 -9.40 -7.69
N GLY A 353 1.63 -9.78 -7.88
CA GLY A 353 1.09 -10.96 -7.21
C GLY A 353 0.03 -11.66 -8.06
N LYS A 354 0.10 -12.99 -8.07
CA LYS A 354 -0.79 -13.86 -8.83
C LYS A 354 -1.72 -14.62 -7.91
N VAL A 355 -3.01 -14.63 -8.26
CA VAL A 355 -4.05 -15.30 -7.49
C VAL A 355 -4.17 -16.75 -7.93
N LEU A 356 -4.00 -17.67 -6.98
CA LEU A 356 -4.27 -19.10 -7.17
C LEU A 356 -5.69 -19.46 -6.71
N PRO A 357 -6.32 -20.47 -7.33
CA PRO A 357 -7.62 -20.96 -6.89
C PRO A 357 -7.63 -21.38 -5.41
N ALA A 358 -8.75 -21.16 -4.74
CA ALA A 358 -8.93 -21.67 -3.39
C ALA A 358 -8.89 -23.21 -3.38
N ASN A 359 -8.17 -23.81 -2.42
CA ASN A 359 -8.20 -25.25 -2.20
C ASN A 359 -9.60 -25.64 -1.74
N LEU A 360 -10.41 -26.28 -2.60
CA LEU A 360 -11.82 -26.60 -2.33
C LEU A 360 -12.01 -27.49 -1.10
#